data_AF-A0A1E5RFG0-F1
#
_entry.id   AF-A0A1E5RFG0-F1
#
_cell.length_a   1.000
_cell.length_b   1.000
_cell.length_c   1.000
_cell.angle_alpha   90.00
_cell.angle_beta   90.00
_cell.angle_gamma   90.00
#
_symmetry.space_group_name_H-M   'P 1'
#
loop_
_entity.id
_entity.type
_entity.pdbx_description
1 polymer ?
#
loop_
_entity_poly.entity_id
_entity_poly.type
_entity_poly.pdbx_seq_one_letter_code
_entity_poly.pdbx_strand_id
1 'polypeptide(L)'
;MNHSTKNRTTTITTNTDNTETYDDNTRVKSTTAAADPATNTAINATSNTSTNTTNTPTNNHNHNGNVRLLKSDVSPTSMIFRNLLILEDDLRKQYKQQLLIRYVFSLFVIILCILLIICVYYYPILKLKTSPLLAQFLLWFLVITLMLFHLSGEYRRTIVLPRKFFQLSNKGLKQFNCKLIKPQRTLQIVNVVGVNILIELFLIFVIKCNMKVMTKLIRKPEEYINYLEYKLTIWKILKQTNVNNDNDDIKIILNPKIFNNEIREGWEIYRDEFWFRERHRRLNKLQVLYERERERERARGDTL
;
A
#
# COMPACT_ATOMS: atom_id res chain seq x y z
N MET A 1 79.10 -6.10 -6.71
CA MET A 1 78.99 -7.36 -7.47
C MET A 1 77.64 -7.97 -7.11
N ASN A 2 76.70 -8.01 -8.07
CA ASN A 2 75.37 -8.65 -8.02
C ASN A 2 74.35 -8.04 -7.01
N HIS A 3 73.02 -7.99 -7.19
CA HIS A 3 72.11 -8.56 -8.17
C HIS A 3 70.77 -7.76 -8.21
N SER A 4 70.09 -7.89 -9.34
CA SER A 4 68.71 -7.52 -9.71
C SER A 4 67.56 -7.92 -8.75
N THR A 5 66.47 -7.14 -8.73
CA THR A 5 65.06 -7.59 -8.51
C THR A 5 64.09 -6.44 -8.91
N LYS A 6 63.49 -6.44 -10.11
CA LYS A 6 62.16 -6.97 -10.51
C LYS A 6 60.96 -6.45 -9.69
N ASN A 7 60.21 -5.48 -10.24
CA ASN A 7 58.82 -5.21 -9.88
C ASN A 7 57.91 -5.49 -11.09
N ARG A 8 56.86 -6.28 -10.84
CA ARG A 8 55.97 -6.92 -11.81
C ARG A 8 54.61 -6.22 -11.79
N THR A 9 54.21 -5.70 -12.95
CA THR A 9 52.87 -5.20 -13.28
C THR A 9 51.84 -6.33 -13.18
N THR A 10 50.70 -6.08 -12.53
CA THR A 10 49.50 -6.93 -12.63
C THR A 10 48.30 -6.05 -12.98
N THR A 11 47.85 -6.18 -14.23
CA THR A 11 46.65 -5.60 -14.81
C THR A 11 45.42 -6.33 -14.28
N ILE A 12 44.41 -5.61 -13.79
CA ILE A 12 43.10 -6.15 -13.42
C ILE A 12 42.14 -5.87 -14.59
N THR A 13 41.64 -6.94 -15.20
CA THR A 13 40.69 -6.93 -16.31
C THR A 13 39.27 -6.81 -15.78
N THR A 14 38.52 -5.83 -16.28
CA THR A 14 37.09 -5.62 -16.04
C THR A 14 36.25 -6.43 -17.03
N ASN A 15 35.40 -7.34 -16.53
CA ASN A 15 34.33 -7.95 -17.33
C ASN A 15 33.01 -7.22 -17.08
N THR A 16 32.61 -6.41 -18.06
CA THR A 16 31.26 -5.91 -18.27
C THR A 16 30.52 -6.88 -19.18
N ASP A 17 29.41 -7.45 -18.72
CA ASP A 17 28.24 -7.74 -19.54
C ASP A 17 27.12 -8.25 -18.63
N ASN A 18 25.95 -7.60 -18.70
CA ASN A 18 24.60 -8.11 -18.44
C ASN A 18 23.63 -6.92 -18.36
N THR A 19 23.29 -6.36 -19.51
CA THR A 19 22.09 -5.54 -19.71
C THR A 19 20.93 -6.45 -20.09
N GLU A 20 19.99 -6.67 -19.16
CA GLU A 20 18.68 -7.25 -19.49
C GLU A 20 17.67 -6.13 -19.73
N THR A 21 17.32 -5.99 -21.00
CA THR A 21 16.25 -5.16 -21.55
C THR A 21 14.90 -5.79 -21.16
N TYR A 22 14.04 -5.06 -20.44
CA TYR A 22 12.66 -5.47 -20.18
C TYR A 22 11.73 -4.80 -21.21
N ASP A 23 11.23 -5.60 -22.15
CA ASP A 23 10.18 -5.21 -23.09
C ASP A 23 8.82 -5.18 -22.39
N ASP A 24 8.22 -3.99 -22.38
CA ASP A 24 6.84 -3.72 -21.99
C ASP A 24 5.95 -3.88 -23.23
N ASN A 25 5.21 -4.99 -23.33
CA ASN A 25 4.02 -5.10 -24.18
C ASN A 25 3.24 -6.39 -23.89
N THR A 26 2.16 -6.29 -23.11
CA THR A 26 1.00 -7.18 -23.29
C THR A 26 -0.28 -6.49 -22.84
N ARG A 27 -0.84 -5.74 -23.80
CA ARG A 27 -2.20 -5.22 -23.81
C ARG A 27 -3.18 -6.39 -24.01
N VAL A 28 -3.79 -6.89 -22.94
CA VAL A 28 -4.93 -7.83 -23.05
C VAL A 28 -6.23 -7.04 -23.13
N LYS A 29 -6.93 -7.27 -24.23
CA LYS A 29 -8.21 -6.69 -24.65
C LYS A 29 -9.33 -7.30 -23.81
N SER A 30 -10.04 -6.48 -23.04
CA SER A 30 -11.25 -6.89 -22.30
C SER A 30 -12.45 -6.91 -23.25
N THR A 31 -12.97 -8.10 -23.57
CA THR A 31 -14.29 -8.28 -24.18
C THR A 31 -15.29 -8.69 -23.12
N THR A 32 -16.30 -7.84 -22.98
CA THR A 32 -17.49 -7.96 -22.14
C THR A 32 -18.40 -9.08 -22.64
N ALA A 33 -18.77 -10.03 -21.79
CA ALA A 33 -19.91 -10.91 -22.01
C ALA A 33 -20.59 -11.21 -20.67
N ALA A 34 -21.90 -10.97 -20.65
CA ALA A 34 -22.80 -11.05 -19.51
C ALA A 34 -23.12 -12.50 -19.13
N ALA A 35 -23.35 -12.76 -17.84
CA ALA A 35 -24.11 -13.91 -17.35
C ALA A 35 -24.71 -13.61 -15.98
N ASP A 36 -26.04 -13.66 -15.93
CA ASP A 36 -26.88 -13.67 -14.73
C ASP A 36 -26.93 -15.08 -14.09
N PRO A 37 -27.47 -15.22 -12.85
CA PRO A 37 -27.06 -16.25 -11.90
C PRO A 37 -28.07 -17.39 -11.72
N ALA A 38 -27.56 -18.51 -11.17
CA ALA A 38 -28.17 -19.43 -10.19
C ALA A 38 -27.83 -20.88 -10.53
N THR A 39 -27.30 -21.63 -9.56
CA THR A 39 -27.95 -22.82 -8.96
C THR A 39 -27.09 -23.30 -7.80
N ASN A 40 -27.70 -23.36 -6.62
CA ASN A 40 -27.15 -23.94 -5.40
C ASN A 40 -27.25 -25.47 -5.49
N THR A 41 -26.18 -26.20 -5.16
CA THR A 41 -26.30 -27.58 -4.71
C THR A 41 -25.38 -27.82 -3.52
N ALA A 42 -26.01 -28.02 -2.37
CA ALA A 42 -25.41 -28.47 -1.13
C ALA A 42 -25.00 -29.94 -1.24
N ILE A 43 -23.87 -30.33 -0.62
CA ILE A 43 -23.61 -31.72 -0.27
C ILE A 43 -23.10 -31.76 1.18
N ASN A 44 -23.99 -32.18 2.07
CA ASN A 44 -23.66 -32.81 3.35
C ASN A 44 -23.65 -34.31 3.12
N ALA A 45 -22.62 -35.02 3.58
CA ALA A 45 -22.75 -36.38 4.10
C ALA A 45 -21.49 -36.79 4.88
N THR A 46 -21.69 -36.98 6.18
CA THR A 46 -20.83 -37.69 7.11
C THR A 46 -21.08 -39.20 6.96
N SER A 47 -20.04 -40.04 7.01
CA SER A 47 -19.92 -41.23 7.88
C SER A 47 -19.07 -42.38 7.31
N ASN A 48 -18.13 -42.84 8.16
CA ASN A 48 -17.77 -44.22 8.48
C ASN A 48 -16.74 -45.04 7.66
N THR A 49 -15.66 -45.36 8.40
CA THR A 49 -15.14 -46.71 8.72
C THR A 49 -14.36 -47.52 7.67
N SER A 50 -13.04 -47.56 7.90
CA SER A 50 -12.12 -48.71 7.97
C SER A 50 -12.44 -50.00 7.18
N THR A 51 -11.62 -50.31 6.17
CA THR A 51 -11.23 -51.69 5.81
C THR A 51 -9.80 -51.71 5.27
N ASN A 52 -8.94 -52.47 5.94
CA ASN A 52 -7.63 -52.92 5.46
C ASN A 52 -7.79 -53.89 4.29
N THR A 53 -7.12 -53.63 3.17
CA THR A 53 -6.69 -54.67 2.23
C THR A 53 -5.40 -54.23 1.55
N THR A 54 -4.31 -54.89 1.92
CA THR A 54 -3.09 -55.10 1.12
C THR A 54 -3.45 -55.53 -0.29
N ASN A 55 -2.93 -54.81 -1.30
CA ASN A 55 -2.70 -55.32 -2.65
C ASN A 55 -1.65 -54.44 -3.35
N THR A 56 -0.43 -54.97 -3.42
CA THR A 56 0.64 -54.52 -4.30
C THR A 56 0.34 -55.00 -5.73
N PRO A 57 0.54 -54.15 -6.74
CA PRO A 57 1.10 -54.66 -7.98
C PRO A 57 2.39 -53.91 -8.32
N THR A 58 3.43 -54.70 -8.51
CA THR A 58 4.67 -54.36 -9.20
C THR A 58 4.38 -53.72 -10.55
N ASN A 59 4.89 -52.52 -10.79
CA ASN A 59 5.14 -52.07 -12.16
C ASN A 59 6.42 -51.24 -12.22
N ASN A 60 7.46 -51.90 -12.71
CA ASN A 60 8.73 -51.31 -13.10
C ASN A 60 8.49 -50.52 -14.39
N HIS A 61 8.56 -49.20 -14.34
CA HIS A 61 8.78 -48.35 -15.52
C HIS A 61 9.93 -47.40 -15.21
N ASN A 62 11.13 -47.82 -15.63
CA ASN A 62 12.31 -46.96 -15.72
C ASN A 62 12.06 -45.90 -16.79
N HIS A 63 11.70 -44.69 -16.37
CA HIS A 63 11.92 -43.51 -17.18
C HIS A 63 13.17 -42.79 -16.68
N ASN A 64 14.31 -43.15 -17.29
CA ASN A 64 15.46 -42.26 -17.40
C ASN A 64 15.04 -41.07 -18.27
N GLY A 65 14.58 -40.01 -17.62
CA GLY A 65 14.25 -38.73 -18.25
C GLY A 65 14.78 -37.61 -17.38
N ASN A 66 15.92 -37.06 -17.80
CA ASN A 66 16.47 -35.75 -17.45
C ASN A 66 15.69 -35.00 -16.36
N VAL A 67 16.22 -35.00 -15.14
CA VAL A 67 15.85 -34.09 -14.05
C VAL A 67 16.25 -32.68 -14.47
N ARG A 68 15.49 -32.09 -15.40
CA ARG A 68 15.32 -30.66 -15.49
C ARG A 68 14.58 -30.29 -14.21
N LEU A 69 15.22 -29.49 -13.36
CA LEU A 69 14.63 -28.81 -12.21
C LEU A 69 13.37 -28.05 -12.66
N LEU A 70 12.25 -28.76 -12.75
CA LEU A 70 10.94 -28.18 -12.90
C LEU A 70 10.62 -27.59 -11.53
N LYS A 71 10.84 -26.27 -11.43
CA LYS A 71 10.04 -25.34 -10.62
C LYS A 71 9.44 -26.04 -9.39
N SER A 72 10.27 -26.20 -8.35
CA SER A 72 9.92 -26.85 -7.09
C SER A 72 8.46 -26.63 -6.73
N ASP A 73 7.72 -27.74 -6.63
CA ASP A 73 6.32 -27.81 -6.27
C ASP A 73 6.03 -26.87 -5.09
N VAL A 74 5.37 -25.76 -5.38
CA VAL A 74 4.90 -24.85 -4.34
C VAL A 74 3.85 -25.63 -3.56
N SER A 75 4.21 -26.10 -2.37
CA SER A 75 3.30 -26.85 -1.49
C SER A 75 1.92 -26.16 -1.44
N PRO A 76 0.80 -26.90 -1.57
CA PRO A 76 -0.54 -26.30 -1.56
C PRO A 76 -0.77 -25.30 -0.42
N THR A 77 -0.17 -25.57 0.75
CA THR A 77 -0.19 -24.69 1.92
C THR A 77 0.49 -23.35 1.68
N SER A 78 1.63 -23.31 0.98
CA SER A 78 2.34 -22.05 0.70
C SER A 78 1.63 -21.22 -0.38
N MET A 79 0.88 -21.85 -1.30
CA MET A 79 -0.03 -21.12 -2.19
C MET A 79 -1.16 -20.45 -1.42
N ILE A 80 -1.75 -21.15 -0.44
CA ILE A 80 -2.82 -20.60 0.41
C ILE A 80 -2.29 -19.43 1.24
N PHE A 81 -1.12 -19.57 1.86
CA PHE A 81 -0.50 -18.47 2.62
C PHE A 81 -0.18 -17.28 1.73
N ARG A 82 0.32 -17.48 0.51
CA ARG A 82 0.51 -16.40 -0.45
C ARG A 82 -0.80 -15.68 -0.77
N ASN A 83 -1.89 -16.40 -1.01
CA ASN A 83 -3.19 -15.80 -1.28
C ASN A 83 -3.73 -15.03 -0.06
N LEU A 84 -3.53 -15.56 1.15
CA LEU A 84 -3.92 -14.90 2.39
C LEU A 84 -3.12 -13.61 2.63
N LEU A 85 -1.84 -13.63 2.28
CA LEU A 85 -0.96 -12.47 2.34
C LEU A 85 -1.34 -11.39 1.32
N ILE A 86 -1.71 -11.78 0.10
CA ILE A 86 -2.25 -10.85 -0.92
C ILE A 86 -3.54 -10.21 -0.40
N LEU A 87 -4.46 -11.01 0.14
CA LEU A 87 -5.69 -10.51 0.75
C LEU A 87 -5.39 -9.55 1.90
N GLU A 88 -4.42 -9.86 2.74
CA GLU A 88 -4.00 -8.98 3.84
C GLU A 88 -3.46 -7.63 3.31
N ASP A 89 -2.57 -7.65 2.32
CA ASP A 89 -2.02 -6.44 1.72
C ASP A 89 -3.11 -5.59 1.06
N ASP A 90 -4.06 -6.21 0.37
CA ASP A 90 -5.20 -5.51 -0.23
C ASP A 90 -6.13 -4.89 0.82
N LEU A 91 -6.42 -5.60 1.91
CA LEU A 91 -7.20 -5.06 3.04
C LEU A 91 -6.46 -3.90 3.72
N ARG A 92 -5.14 -4.00 3.89
CA ARG A 92 -4.31 -2.91 4.43
C ARG A 92 -4.37 -1.68 3.53
N LYS A 93 -4.26 -1.84 2.21
CA LYS A 93 -4.38 -0.74 1.23
C LYS A 93 -5.76 -0.11 1.25
N GLN A 94 -6.82 -0.92 1.20
CA GLN A 94 -8.21 -0.44 1.24
C GLN A 94 -8.49 0.33 2.53
N TYR A 95 -8.02 -0.16 3.69
CA TYR A 95 -8.17 0.55 4.95
C TYR A 95 -7.49 1.92 4.92
N LYS A 96 -6.25 2.00 4.43
CA LYS A 96 -5.52 3.27 4.30
C LYS A 96 -6.24 4.25 3.36
N GLN A 97 -6.74 3.77 2.23
CA GLN A 97 -7.53 4.58 1.28
C GLN A 97 -8.83 5.09 1.91
N GLN A 98 -9.55 4.24 2.63
CA GLN A 98 -10.80 4.63 3.30
C GLN A 98 -10.56 5.63 4.44
N LEU A 99 -9.47 5.48 5.18
CA LEU A 99 -9.03 6.47 6.15
C LEU A 99 -8.75 7.82 5.49
N LEU A 100 -8.00 7.83 4.38
CA LEU A 100 -7.68 9.04 3.62
C LEU A 100 -8.96 9.77 3.20
N ILE A 101 -9.88 9.06 2.55
CA ILE A 101 -11.17 9.60 2.13
C ILE A 101 -11.90 10.20 3.33
N ARG A 102 -11.99 9.47 4.45
CA ARG A 102 -12.64 9.97 5.66
C ARG A 102 -12.02 11.27 6.14
N TYR A 103 -10.70 11.39 6.19
CA TYR A 103 -10.04 12.61 6.68
C TYR A 103 -10.24 13.80 5.74
N VAL A 104 -10.09 13.59 4.42
CA VAL A 104 -10.29 14.66 3.43
C VAL A 104 -11.71 15.22 3.52
N PHE A 105 -12.72 14.35 3.57
CA PHE A 105 -14.11 14.78 3.68
C PHE A 105 -14.48 15.33 5.07
N SER A 106 -13.90 14.79 6.14
CA SER A 106 -14.09 15.35 7.48
C SER A 106 -13.50 16.75 7.59
N LEU A 107 -12.32 16.98 7.00
CA LEU A 107 -11.69 18.31 6.94
C LEU A 107 -12.56 19.27 6.13
N PHE A 108 -13.06 18.85 4.97
CA PHE A 108 -13.98 19.66 4.16
C PHE A 108 -15.19 20.13 4.98
N VAL A 109 -15.84 19.21 5.71
CA VAL A 109 -16.99 19.54 6.57
C VAL A 109 -16.58 20.46 7.73
N ILE A 110 -15.44 20.23 8.38
CA ILE A 110 -14.94 21.09 9.46
C ILE A 110 -14.69 22.51 8.95
N ILE A 111 -14.02 22.67 7.80
CA ILE A 111 -13.79 23.98 7.19
C ILE A 111 -15.11 24.66 6.84
N LEU A 112 -16.06 23.93 6.28
CA LEU A 112 -17.37 24.47 5.94
C LEU A 112 -18.14 24.94 7.18
N CYS A 113 -18.10 24.18 8.29
CA CYS A 113 -18.68 24.56 9.56
C CYS A 113 -17.99 25.79 10.18
N ILE A 114 -16.66 25.85 10.14
CA ILE A 114 -15.91 27.03 10.62
C ILE A 114 -16.28 28.26 9.79
N LEU A 115 -16.34 28.14 8.46
CA LEU A 115 -16.72 29.23 7.57
C LEU A 115 -18.16 29.70 7.81
N LEU A 116 -19.07 28.78 8.11
CA LEU A 116 -20.45 29.10 8.50
C LEU A 116 -20.48 29.89 9.82
N ILE A 117 -19.75 29.45 10.85
CA ILE A 117 -19.66 30.15 12.14
C ILE A 117 -19.09 31.56 11.96
N ILE A 118 -18.00 31.69 11.19
CA ILE A 118 -17.39 32.98 10.86
C ILE A 118 -18.39 33.89 10.13
N CYS A 119 -19.07 33.38 9.10
CA CYS A 119 -20.08 34.16 8.37
C CYS A 119 -21.23 34.63 9.28
N VAL A 120 -21.73 33.77 10.16
CA VAL A 120 -22.79 34.12 11.11
C VAL A 120 -22.31 35.19 12.10
N TYR A 121 -21.08 35.08 12.60
CA TYR A 121 -20.50 36.06 13.53
C TYR A 121 -20.29 37.44 12.88
N TYR A 122 -19.78 37.49 11.65
CA TYR A 122 -19.54 38.74 10.94
C TYR A 122 -20.77 39.31 10.23
N TYR A 123 -21.87 38.55 10.10
CA TYR A 123 -23.12 38.97 9.45
C TYR A 123 -23.63 40.35 9.91
N PRO A 124 -23.77 40.67 11.22
CA PRO A 124 -24.24 41.99 11.65
C PRO A 124 -23.30 43.13 11.25
N ILE A 125 -21.98 42.90 11.26
CA ILE A 125 -20.97 43.89 10.86
C ILE A 125 -21.01 44.12 9.35
N LEU A 126 -21.11 43.04 8.57
CA LEU A 126 -21.17 43.09 7.11
C LEU A 126 -22.47 43.74 6.61
N LYS A 127 -23.59 43.53 7.32
CA LYS A 127 -24.88 44.18 7.06
C LYS A 127 -24.79 45.71 7.18
N LEU A 128 -23.94 46.22 8.06
CA LEU A 128 -23.75 47.67 8.25
C LEU A 128 -22.80 48.31 7.23
N LYS A 129 -21.77 47.58 6.76
CA LYS A 129 -20.66 48.16 5.99
C LYS A 129 -20.66 47.82 4.50
N THR A 130 -21.30 46.72 4.11
CA THR A 130 -21.31 46.18 2.73
C THR A 130 -22.74 45.92 2.28
N SER A 131 -22.96 45.63 0.99
CA SER A 131 -24.29 45.27 0.48
C SER A 131 -24.86 44.06 1.26
N PRO A 132 -25.98 44.22 1.98
CA PRO A 132 -26.52 43.19 2.88
C PRO A 132 -26.95 41.93 2.12
N LEU A 133 -27.28 42.08 0.84
CA LEU A 133 -27.66 41.00 -0.06
C LEU A 133 -26.52 39.98 -0.23
N LEU A 134 -25.28 40.43 -0.44
CA LEU A 134 -24.15 39.52 -0.67
C LEU A 134 -23.86 38.64 0.55
N ALA A 135 -23.90 39.24 1.75
CA ALA A 135 -23.72 38.52 3.01
C ALA A 135 -24.80 37.45 3.21
N GLN A 136 -26.05 37.77 2.86
CA GLN A 136 -27.18 36.84 2.94
C GLN A 136 -27.05 35.71 1.90
N PHE A 137 -26.68 36.01 0.66
CA PHE A 137 -26.43 34.98 -0.36
C PHE A 137 -25.31 34.03 0.03
N LEU A 138 -24.20 34.54 0.58
CA LEU A 138 -23.09 33.72 1.03
C LEU A 138 -23.51 32.75 2.16
N LEU A 139 -24.29 33.24 3.12
CA LEU A 139 -24.79 32.41 4.22
C LEU A 139 -25.70 31.28 3.71
N TRP A 140 -26.67 31.61 2.84
CA TRP A 140 -27.55 30.61 2.24
C TRP A 140 -26.77 29.61 1.39
N PHE A 141 -25.78 30.05 0.64
CA PHE A 141 -24.92 29.18 -0.16
C PHE A 141 -24.17 28.15 0.71
N LEU A 142 -23.62 28.56 1.85
CA LEU A 142 -22.93 27.65 2.78
C LEU A 142 -23.89 26.64 3.42
N VAL A 143 -25.08 27.07 3.82
CA VAL A 143 -26.12 26.19 4.37
C VAL A 143 -26.57 25.17 3.32
N ILE A 144 -26.87 25.62 2.10
CA ILE A 144 -27.28 24.74 0.98
C ILE A 144 -26.17 23.74 0.66
N THR A 145 -24.90 24.16 0.67
CA THR A 145 -23.77 23.26 0.42
C THR A 145 -23.65 22.17 1.49
N LEU A 146 -23.82 22.51 2.78
CA LEU A 146 -23.84 21.52 3.87
C LEU A 146 -25.02 20.56 3.71
N MET A 147 -26.19 21.10 3.37
CA MET A 147 -27.42 20.35 3.19
C MET A 147 -27.27 19.35 2.03
N LEU A 148 -26.80 19.80 0.86
CA LEU A 148 -26.54 18.94 -0.29
C LEU A 148 -25.51 17.84 0.03
N PHE A 149 -24.45 18.16 0.76
CA PHE A 149 -23.46 17.15 1.16
C PHE A 149 -24.09 16.02 1.99
N HIS A 150 -25.03 16.36 2.88
CA HIS A 150 -25.74 15.38 3.69
C HIS A 150 -26.81 14.61 2.87
N LEU A 151 -27.63 15.31 2.07
CA LEU A 151 -28.72 14.70 1.29
C LEU A 151 -28.22 13.85 0.11
N SER A 152 -27.10 14.25 -0.51
CA SER A 152 -26.44 13.48 -1.58
C SER A 152 -25.98 12.09 -1.08
N GLY A 153 -25.94 11.87 0.23
CA GLY A 153 -25.48 10.62 0.81
C GLY A 153 -23.96 10.47 0.80
N GLU A 154 -23.24 11.49 0.34
CA GLU A 154 -21.77 11.55 0.37
C GLU A 154 -21.25 11.43 1.80
N TYR A 155 -21.93 12.02 2.80
CA TYR A 155 -21.60 11.81 4.21
C TYR A 155 -21.56 10.31 4.59
N ARG A 156 -22.57 9.55 4.16
CA ARG A 156 -22.64 8.11 4.46
C ARG A 156 -21.54 7.34 3.76
N ARG A 157 -21.26 7.67 2.49
CA ARG A 157 -20.23 7.00 1.67
C ARG A 157 -18.81 7.31 2.15
N THR A 158 -18.52 8.56 2.47
CA THR A 158 -17.16 9.04 2.71
C THR A 158 -16.74 9.02 4.17
N ILE A 159 -17.69 9.19 5.11
CA ILE A 159 -17.38 9.29 6.55
C ILE A 159 -17.87 8.05 7.31
N VAL A 160 -19.10 7.60 7.07
CA VAL A 160 -19.71 6.50 7.83
C VAL A 160 -19.18 5.14 7.38
N LEU A 161 -19.04 4.90 6.08
CA LEU A 161 -18.62 3.60 5.54
C LEU A 161 -17.20 3.19 6.00
N PRO A 162 -16.17 4.07 5.97
CA PRO A 162 -14.84 3.74 6.52
C PRO A 162 -14.84 3.32 7.99
N ARG A 163 -15.79 3.82 8.81
CA ARG A 163 -15.90 3.41 10.23
C ARG A 163 -16.38 1.97 10.37
N LYS A 164 -17.15 1.49 9.40
CA LYS A 164 -17.71 0.14 9.37
C LYS A 164 -16.83 -0.85 8.60
N PHE A 165 -15.65 -0.44 8.12
CA PHE A 165 -14.74 -1.29 7.35
C PHE A 165 -14.53 -2.66 7.99
N PHE A 166 -14.08 -2.70 9.25
CA PHE A 166 -13.84 -3.97 9.94
C PHE A 166 -15.08 -4.84 10.09
N GLN A 167 -16.26 -4.23 10.30
CA GLN A 167 -17.50 -4.99 10.43
C GLN A 167 -17.89 -5.61 9.09
N LEU A 168 -17.73 -4.87 8.00
CA LEU A 168 -18.04 -5.33 6.64
C LEU A 168 -17.03 -6.37 6.16
N SER A 169 -15.72 -6.11 6.34
CA SER A 169 -14.66 -7.06 6.01
C SER A 169 -14.82 -8.35 6.81
N ASN A 170 -15.03 -8.28 8.14
CA ASN A 170 -15.21 -9.49 8.95
C ASN A 170 -16.46 -10.30 8.59
N LYS A 171 -17.52 -9.68 8.06
CA LYS A 171 -18.67 -10.42 7.53
C LYS A 171 -18.29 -11.25 6.29
N GLY A 172 -17.47 -10.69 5.40
CA GLY A 172 -16.94 -11.42 4.24
C GLY A 172 -15.91 -12.48 4.63
N LEU A 173 -14.96 -12.15 5.51
CA LEU A 173 -13.91 -13.06 5.96
C LEU A 173 -14.44 -14.29 6.74
N LYS A 174 -15.67 -14.22 7.26
CA LYS A 174 -16.32 -15.35 7.94
C LYS A 174 -16.39 -16.59 7.05
N GLN A 175 -16.61 -16.44 5.75
CA GLN A 175 -16.65 -17.56 4.81
C GLN A 175 -15.29 -18.27 4.67
N PHE A 176 -14.19 -17.55 4.89
CA PHE A 176 -12.82 -18.06 4.81
C PHE A 176 -12.27 -18.47 6.19
N ASN A 177 -13.10 -18.48 7.24
CA ASN A 177 -12.69 -18.79 8.61
C ASN A 177 -11.52 -17.93 9.11
N CYS A 178 -11.44 -16.70 8.62
CA CYS A 178 -10.43 -15.71 8.98
C CYS A 178 -11.10 -14.54 9.70
N LYS A 179 -10.31 -13.78 10.47
CA LYS A 179 -10.75 -12.56 11.15
C LYS A 179 -9.72 -11.47 10.99
N LEU A 180 -10.21 -10.30 10.60
CA LEU A 180 -9.43 -9.07 10.52
C LEU A 180 -9.43 -8.38 11.88
N ILE A 181 -8.23 -8.13 12.41
CA ILE A 181 -8.05 -7.53 13.73
C ILE A 181 -7.23 -6.24 13.61
N LYS A 182 -7.65 -5.25 14.41
CA LYS A 182 -6.92 -4.01 14.62
C LYS A 182 -6.01 -4.19 15.84
N PRO A 183 -4.68 -3.97 15.73
CA PRO A 183 -3.80 -3.97 16.89
C PRO A 183 -4.23 -2.91 17.93
N GLN A 184 -4.03 -3.20 19.21
CA GLN A 184 -4.57 -2.40 20.32
C GLN A 184 -3.99 -0.98 20.41
N ARG A 185 -2.76 -0.73 19.90
CA ARG A 185 -2.15 0.61 19.84
C ARG A 185 -2.81 1.53 18.82
N THR A 186 -3.57 1.00 17.87
CA THR A 186 -4.03 1.76 16.71
C THR A 186 -5.13 2.79 17.05
N LEU A 187 -5.73 2.82 18.25
CA LEU A 187 -6.79 3.79 18.62
C LEU A 187 -6.28 5.23 18.85
N GLN A 188 -5.22 5.42 19.65
CA GLN A 188 -4.59 6.76 19.81
C GLN A 188 -3.91 7.21 18.53
N ILE A 189 -3.36 6.25 17.79
CA ILE A 189 -2.75 6.44 16.48
C ILE A 189 -3.78 6.96 15.47
N VAL A 190 -5.08 6.62 15.50
CA VAL A 190 -6.04 7.11 14.49
C VAL A 190 -6.14 8.65 14.48
N ASN A 191 -6.13 9.30 15.64
CA ASN A 191 -6.24 10.76 15.68
C ASN A 191 -4.92 11.43 15.27
N VAL A 192 -3.79 10.91 15.74
CA VAL A 192 -2.44 11.39 15.39
C VAL A 192 -2.11 11.14 13.91
N VAL A 193 -2.44 9.96 13.40
CA VAL A 193 -2.27 9.58 11.98
C VAL A 193 -3.19 10.39 11.08
N GLY A 194 -4.39 10.73 11.54
CA GLY A 194 -5.28 11.62 10.78
C GLY A 194 -4.64 12.99 10.51
N VAL A 195 -4.14 13.61 11.58
CA VAL A 195 -3.44 14.90 11.48
C VAL A 195 -2.15 14.76 10.67
N ASN A 196 -1.35 13.70 10.90
CA ASN A 196 -0.12 13.47 10.15
C ASN A 196 -0.37 13.23 8.66
N ILE A 197 -1.42 12.49 8.29
CA ILE A 197 -1.81 12.29 6.88
C ILE A 197 -2.22 13.61 6.24
N LEU A 198 -2.95 14.46 6.95
CA LEU A 198 -3.36 15.77 6.44
C LEU A 198 -2.17 16.71 6.24
N ILE A 199 -1.28 16.79 7.24
CA ILE A 199 -0.02 17.55 7.14
C ILE A 199 0.83 17.03 5.98
N GLU A 200 0.90 15.72 5.80
CA GLU A 200 1.62 15.09 4.70
C GLU A 200 1.04 15.41 3.34
N LEU A 201 -0.27 15.27 3.17
CA LEU A 201 -0.92 15.65 1.92
C LEU A 201 -0.70 17.13 1.62
N PHE A 202 -0.77 17.98 2.65
CA PHE A 202 -0.49 19.41 2.51
C PHE A 202 0.96 19.68 2.12
N LEU A 203 1.94 19.04 2.76
CA LEU A 203 3.36 19.17 2.40
C LEU A 203 3.63 18.68 0.98
N ILE A 204 3.08 17.53 0.58
CA ILE A 204 3.17 17.02 -0.79
C ILE A 204 2.56 18.03 -1.77
N PHE A 205 1.42 18.61 -1.43
CA PHE A 205 0.76 19.62 -2.25
C PHE A 205 1.62 20.88 -2.39
N VAL A 206 2.14 21.43 -1.29
CA VAL A 206 3.04 22.60 -1.30
C VAL A 206 4.29 22.32 -2.14
N ILE A 207 4.93 21.15 -1.96
CA ILE A 207 6.11 20.75 -2.73
C ILE A 207 5.74 20.65 -4.22
N LYS A 208 4.65 19.98 -4.60
CA LYS A 208 4.22 19.88 -6.00
C LYS A 208 3.86 21.24 -6.62
N CYS A 209 3.21 22.12 -5.86
CA CYS A 209 2.92 23.48 -6.29
C CYS A 209 4.22 24.26 -6.50
N ASN A 210 5.15 24.20 -5.54
CA ASN A 210 6.45 24.83 -5.66
C ASN A 210 7.21 24.33 -6.90
N MET A 211 7.23 23.03 -7.15
CA MET A 211 7.83 22.42 -8.35
C MET A 211 7.25 22.99 -9.64
N LYS A 212 5.92 23.09 -9.72
CA LYS A 212 5.21 23.64 -10.89
C LYS A 212 5.41 25.15 -11.08
N VAL A 213 5.71 25.88 -10.00
CA VAL A 213 6.06 27.31 -10.07
C VAL A 213 7.52 27.48 -10.50
N MET A 214 8.43 26.66 -9.96
CA MET A 214 9.86 26.72 -10.26
C MET A 214 10.16 26.35 -11.72
N THR A 215 9.40 25.43 -12.33
CA THR A 215 9.49 25.17 -13.79
C THR A 215 9.19 26.41 -14.64
N LYS A 216 8.37 27.34 -14.15
CA LYS A 216 8.02 28.57 -14.88
C LYS A 216 8.97 29.72 -14.58
N LEU A 217 9.67 29.70 -13.45
CA LEU A 217 10.45 30.82 -12.95
C LEU A 217 11.96 30.71 -13.23
N ILE A 218 12.50 29.49 -13.35
CA ILE A 218 13.95 29.23 -13.39
C ILE A 218 14.39 28.68 -14.77
N ARG A 219 15.56 29.11 -15.24
CA ARG A 219 16.15 28.75 -16.54
C ARG A 219 16.68 27.29 -16.63
N LYS A 220 17.01 26.67 -15.50
CA LYS A 220 17.38 25.24 -15.37
C LYS A 220 16.67 24.61 -14.15
N PRO A 221 15.37 24.29 -14.23
CA PRO A 221 14.60 23.80 -13.08
C PRO A 221 14.84 22.31 -12.79
N GLU A 222 15.44 21.57 -13.72
CA GLU A 222 15.55 20.10 -13.67
C GLU A 222 16.34 19.59 -12.47
N GLU A 223 17.46 20.22 -12.10
CA GLU A 223 18.27 19.78 -10.96
C GLU A 223 17.52 19.91 -9.62
N TYR A 224 16.82 21.04 -9.43
CA TYR A 224 16.02 21.29 -8.22
C TYR A 224 14.82 20.34 -8.14
N ILE A 225 14.16 20.11 -9.28
CA ILE A 225 13.03 19.18 -9.39
C ILE A 225 13.48 17.76 -9.07
N ASN A 226 14.58 17.31 -9.66
CA ASN A 226 15.14 15.98 -9.40
C ASN A 226 15.52 15.80 -7.93
N TYR A 227 16.09 16.83 -7.28
CA TYR A 227 16.39 16.80 -5.85
C TYR A 227 15.13 16.65 -4.98
N LEU A 228 14.08 17.42 -5.27
CA LEU A 228 12.82 17.35 -4.52
C LEU A 228 12.11 16.01 -4.76
N GLU A 229 12.11 15.48 -5.98
CA GLU A 229 11.56 14.15 -6.27
C GLU A 229 12.33 13.03 -5.56
N TYR A 230 13.66 13.13 -5.50
CA TYR A 230 14.51 12.22 -4.74
C TYR A 230 14.17 12.24 -3.23
N LYS A 231 14.13 13.43 -2.62
CA LYS A 231 13.77 13.59 -1.20
C LYS A 231 12.36 13.08 -0.91
N LEU A 232 11.41 13.36 -1.79
CA LEU A 232 10.03 12.86 -1.69
C LEU A 232 9.98 11.33 -1.77
N THR A 233 10.79 10.73 -2.64
CA THR A 233 10.86 9.27 -2.83
C THR A 233 11.46 8.58 -1.61
N ILE A 234 12.56 9.11 -1.05
CA ILE A 234 13.13 8.62 0.22
C ILE A 234 12.09 8.67 1.33
N TRP A 235 11.42 9.81 1.46
CA TRP A 235 10.44 10.00 2.53
C TRP A 235 9.25 9.03 2.41
N LYS A 236 8.74 8.81 1.19
CA LYS A 236 7.72 7.79 0.92
C LYS A 236 8.17 6.39 1.33
N ILE A 237 9.37 5.97 0.94
CA ILE A 237 9.89 4.64 1.26
C ILE A 237 10.08 4.51 2.77
N LEU A 238 10.69 5.50 3.43
CA LEU A 238 10.95 5.47 4.87
C LEU A 238 9.65 5.40 5.68
N LYS A 239 8.62 6.15 5.28
CA LYS A 239 7.30 6.09 5.90
C LYS A 239 6.65 4.72 5.70
N GLN A 240 6.69 4.17 4.49
CA GLN A 240 6.16 2.83 4.23
C GLN A 240 6.90 1.75 5.03
N THR A 241 8.19 1.92 5.30
CA THR A 241 8.96 1.00 6.14
C THR A 241 8.57 1.13 7.62
N ASN A 242 8.42 2.36 8.14
CA ASN A 242 8.08 2.60 9.56
C ASN A 242 6.63 2.26 9.92
N VAL A 243 5.66 2.57 9.04
CA VAL A 243 4.24 2.25 9.27
C VAL A 243 3.99 0.74 9.27
N ASN A 244 4.83 -0.02 8.56
CA ASN A 244 4.76 -1.49 8.53
C ASN A 244 5.68 -2.15 9.59
N ASN A 245 6.03 -1.45 10.66
CA ASN A 245 6.49 -2.13 11.86
C ASN A 245 5.33 -2.98 12.38
N ASP A 246 5.60 -4.27 12.68
CA ASP A 246 4.65 -5.38 12.86
C ASP A 246 3.46 -5.15 13.81
N ASN A 247 3.45 -4.04 14.54
CA ASN A 247 2.53 -3.81 15.65
C ASN A 247 1.41 -2.80 15.39
N ASP A 248 1.44 -2.02 14.29
CA ASP A 248 0.51 -0.88 14.15
C ASP A 248 -0.55 -1.03 13.03
N ASP A 249 -0.30 -1.90 12.05
CA ASP A 249 -1.22 -2.15 10.93
C ASP A 249 -2.13 -3.37 11.15
N ILE A 250 -3.25 -3.38 10.42
CA ILE A 250 -4.25 -4.45 10.45
C ILE A 250 -3.62 -5.81 10.10
N LYS A 251 -4.00 -6.87 10.81
CA LYS A 251 -3.57 -8.25 10.50
C LYS A 251 -4.73 -9.23 10.36
N ILE A 252 -4.54 -10.26 9.53
CA ILE A 252 -5.46 -11.39 9.43
C ILE A 252 -5.04 -12.48 10.42
N ILE A 253 -6.03 -13.02 11.14
CA ILE A 253 -5.87 -14.16 12.05
C ILE A 253 -6.80 -15.28 11.61
N LEU A 254 -6.27 -16.50 11.60
CA LEU A 254 -7.02 -17.73 11.32
C LEU A 254 -7.84 -18.17 12.54
N ASN A 255 -9.07 -18.66 12.31
CA ASN A 255 -9.95 -19.12 13.37
C ASN A 255 -9.39 -20.40 14.06
N PRO A 256 -9.15 -20.38 15.39
CA PRO A 256 -8.59 -21.51 16.12
C PRO A 256 -9.50 -22.75 16.17
N LYS A 257 -10.81 -22.59 15.93
CA LYS A 257 -11.76 -23.72 15.97
C LYS A 257 -11.67 -24.64 14.75
N ILE A 258 -11.12 -24.13 13.64
CA ILE A 258 -11.17 -24.80 12.33
C ILE A 258 -9.76 -25.14 11.85
N PHE A 259 -8.78 -24.30 12.15
CA PHE A 259 -7.38 -24.53 11.77
C PHE A 259 -6.58 -25.05 12.96
N ASN A 260 -5.78 -26.09 12.71
CA ASN A 260 -4.84 -26.65 13.69
C ASN A 260 -3.79 -25.61 14.12
N ASN A 261 -3.19 -25.81 15.30
CA ASN A 261 -2.16 -24.91 15.83
C ASN A 261 -0.96 -24.80 14.89
N GLU A 262 -0.52 -25.90 14.29
CA GLU A 262 0.60 -25.94 13.35
C GLU A 262 0.38 -25.05 12.12
N ILE A 263 -0.81 -25.08 11.52
CA ILE A 263 -1.14 -24.24 10.36
C ILE A 263 -1.15 -22.77 10.73
N ARG A 264 -1.65 -22.45 11.93
CA ARG A 264 -1.70 -21.07 12.43
C ARG A 264 -0.30 -20.54 12.71
N GLU A 265 0.54 -21.34 13.33
CA GLU A 265 1.94 -21.01 13.58
C GLU A 265 2.70 -20.85 12.25
N GLY A 266 2.52 -21.78 11.32
CA GLY A 266 3.09 -21.69 9.97
C GLY A 266 2.66 -20.44 9.22
N TRP A 267 1.40 -20.00 9.37
CA TRP A 267 0.91 -18.74 8.81
C TRP A 267 1.63 -17.53 9.42
N GLU A 268 1.72 -17.45 10.75
CA GLU A 268 2.38 -16.33 11.42
C GLU A 268 3.87 -16.26 11.03
N ILE A 269 4.58 -17.40 11.02
CA ILE A 269 5.97 -17.48 10.57
C ILE A 269 6.12 -17.02 9.12
N TYR A 270 5.30 -17.54 8.21
CA TYR A 270 5.35 -17.17 6.79
C TYR A 270 5.09 -15.68 6.58
N ARG A 271 4.09 -15.13 7.27
CA ARG A 271 3.72 -13.72 7.20
C ARG A 271 4.85 -12.84 7.70
N ASP A 272 5.43 -13.17 8.85
CA ASP A 272 6.49 -12.39 9.48
C ASP A 272 7.78 -12.45 8.64
N GLU A 273 8.14 -13.62 8.10
CA GLU A 273 9.28 -13.78 7.18
C GLU A 273 9.09 -12.97 5.89
N PHE A 274 7.87 -12.95 5.33
CA PHE A 274 7.56 -12.14 4.16
C PHE A 274 7.73 -10.64 4.46
N TRP A 275 7.12 -10.13 5.53
CA TRP A 275 7.21 -8.70 5.85
C TRP A 275 8.63 -8.29 6.24
N PHE A 276 9.39 -9.18 6.87
CA PHE A 276 10.81 -8.99 7.13
C PHE A 276 11.60 -8.84 5.83
N ARG A 277 11.40 -9.73 4.84
CA ARG A 277 12.06 -9.66 3.53
C ARG A 277 11.64 -8.42 2.73
N GLU A 278 10.35 -8.08 2.74
CA GLU A 278 9.84 -6.88 2.05
C GLU A 278 10.37 -5.59 2.70
N ARG A 279 10.53 -5.56 4.03
CA ARG A 279 11.19 -4.47 4.75
C ARG A 279 12.65 -4.31 4.31
N HIS A 280 13.40 -5.41 4.26
CA HIS A 280 14.80 -5.42 3.77
C HIS A 280 14.89 -4.92 2.33
N ARG A 281 14.02 -5.40 1.44
CA ARG A 281 13.98 -4.95 0.05
C ARG A 281 13.77 -3.43 -0.07
N ARG A 282 12.91 -2.83 0.77
CA ARG A 282 12.67 -1.38 0.77
C ARG A 282 13.86 -0.59 1.31
N LEU A 283 14.53 -1.10 2.33
CA LEU A 283 15.76 -0.50 2.87
C LEU A 283 16.91 -0.58 1.85
N ASN A 284 17.08 -1.70 1.15
CA ASN A 284 18.09 -1.82 0.10
C ASN A 284 17.84 -0.82 -1.04
N LYS A 285 16.57 -0.59 -1.42
CA LYS A 285 16.23 0.48 -2.37
C LYS A 285 16.66 1.86 -1.87
N LEU A 286 16.50 2.15 -0.57
CA LEU A 286 17.00 3.41 0.00
C LEU A 286 18.52 3.53 -0.13
N GLN A 287 19.27 2.46 0.18
CA GLN A 287 20.72 2.45 0.05
C GLN A 287 21.17 2.76 -1.37
N VAL A 288 20.56 2.10 -2.37
CA VAL A 288 20.85 2.36 -3.79
C VAL A 288 20.52 3.80 -4.18
N LEU A 289 19.43 4.39 -3.66
CA LEU A 289 19.10 5.79 -3.93
C LEU A 289 20.15 6.75 -3.31
N TYR A 290 20.66 6.46 -2.11
CA TYR A 290 21.72 7.24 -1.50
C TYR A 290 23.06 7.10 -2.24
N GLU A 291 23.39 5.91 -2.74
CA GLU A 291 24.58 5.66 -3.56
C GLU A 291 24.53 6.45 -4.86
N ARG A 292 23.42 6.37 -5.58
CA ARG A 292 23.20 7.12 -6.82
C ARG A 292 23.34 8.63 -6.63
N GLU A 293 22.84 9.17 -5.52
CA GLU A 293 22.97 10.62 -5.25
C GLU A 293 24.42 11.00 -4.89
N ARG A 294 25.13 10.16 -4.12
CA ARG A 294 26.57 10.39 -3.86
C ARG A 294 27.40 10.39 -5.13
N GLU A 295 27.10 9.51 -6.08
CA GLU A 295 27.77 9.48 -7.40
C GLU A 295 27.52 10.76 -8.20
N ARG A 296 26.27 11.26 -8.20
CA ARG A 296 25.93 12.54 -8.84
C ARG A 296 26.64 13.73 -8.20
N GLU A 297 26.83 13.71 -6.88
CA GLU A 297 27.57 14.76 -6.18
C GLU A 297 29.06 14.75 -6.55
N ARG A 298 29.69 13.56 -6.64
CA ARG A 298 31.08 13.43 -7.12
C ARG A 298 31.24 13.93 -8.56
N ALA A 299 30.35 13.50 -9.46
CA ALA A 299 30.38 13.92 -10.85
C ALA A 299 30.21 15.44 -11.02
N ARG A 300 29.45 16.11 -10.13
CA ARG A 300 29.34 17.58 -10.11
C ARG A 300 30.59 18.27 -9.58
N GLY A 301 31.24 17.67 -8.58
CA GLY A 301 32.49 18.17 -8.00
C GLY A 301 33.67 18.10 -8.96
N ASP A 302 33.70 17.11 -9.85
CA ASP A 302 34.77 16.92 -10.84
C ASP A 302 34.63 17.83 -12.09
N THR A 303 33.48 18.49 -12.26
CA THR A 303 33.19 19.40 -13.40
C THR A 303 33.45 20.89 -13.12
N LEU A 304 33.89 21.24 -11.92
CA LEU A 304 34.24 22.60 -11.50
C LEU A 304 35.77 22.76 -11.40
#